data_AF-A0A662UYG9-F1
#
_entry.id   AF-A0A662UYG9-F1
#
_cell.length_a   1.000
_cell.length_b   1.000
_cell.length_c   1.000
_cell.angle_alpha   90.00
_cell.angle_beta   90.00
_cell.angle_gamma   90.00
#
_symmetry.space_group_name_H-M   'P 1'
#
loop_
_entity.id
_entity.type
_entity.pdbx_description
1 polymer ?
#
loop_
_entity_poly.entity_id
_entity_poly.type
_entity_poly.pdbx_seq_one_letter_code
_entity_poly.pdbx_strand_id
1 'polypeptide(L)'
;MSMLHEIRPRTIIYLYSGGKDSSLALLLTRDAVREYAEGARARVYMLYVLIPGNTHPLNAFAASYVMEWHRRRYGFEPVYRCAPKVFQEYMVRYGLQTGPRRWCFVEFKNKVISRFERTVPRPVVE
;
A
#
# COMPACT_ATOMS: atom_id res chain seq x y z
N MET A 1 -18.19 12.13 -15.80
CA MET A 1 -17.55 11.30 -14.75
C MET A 1 -17.87 9.87 -15.12
N SER A 2 -16.87 9.02 -15.31
CA SER A 2 -17.12 7.59 -15.50
C SER A 2 -17.76 7.00 -14.25
N MET A 3 -18.73 6.11 -14.44
CA MET A 3 -19.34 5.37 -13.34
C MET A 3 -18.37 4.26 -12.88
N LEU A 4 -18.40 3.94 -11.58
CA LEU A 4 -17.40 3.03 -10.98
C LEU A 4 -17.39 1.63 -11.63
N HIS A 5 -18.52 1.21 -12.22
CA HIS A 5 -18.66 -0.07 -12.92
C HIS A 5 -18.08 -0.07 -14.35
N GLU A 6 -17.79 1.10 -14.92
CA GLU A 6 -17.15 1.25 -16.24
C GLU A 6 -15.62 1.11 -16.13
N ILE A 7 -15.07 1.22 -14.91
CA ILE A 7 -13.64 1.07 -14.67
C ILE A 7 -13.30 -0.42 -14.66
N ARG A 8 -12.46 -0.84 -15.61
CA ARG A 8 -11.84 -2.17 -15.61
C ARG A 8 -10.41 -2.06 -15.09
N PRO A 9 -10.18 -2.32 -13.79
CA PRO A 9 -8.84 -2.23 -13.24
C PRO A 9 -7.99 -3.37 -13.81
N ARG A 10 -6.76 -3.03 -14.20
CA ARG A 10 -5.71 -4.05 -14.43
C ARG A 10 -4.92 -4.36 -13.17
N THR A 11 -5.04 -3.48 -12.17
CA THR A 11 -4.29 -3.52 -10.92
C THR A 11 -5.18 -3.03 -9.79
N ILE A 12 -5.19 -3.75 -8.67
CA ILE A 12 -5.72 -3.29 -7.38
C ILE A 12 -4.55 -3.23 -6.40
N ILE A 13 -4.43 -2.14 -5.65
CA ILE A 13 -3.35 -1.96 -4.66
C ILE A 13 -3.97 -1.80 -3.28
N TYR A 14 -3.68 -2.74 -2.39
CA TYR A 14 -3.87 -2.57 -0.95
C TYR A 14 -2.68 -1.79 -0.38
N LEU A 15 -2.95 -0.60 0.13
CA LEU A 15 -1.99 0.13 0.97
C LEU A 15 -2.01 -0.47 2.37
N TYR A 16 -1.17 -1.49 2.59
CA TYR A 16 -1.19 -2.28 3.81
C TYR A 16 -0.07 -1.85 4.76
N SER A 17 -0.45 -1.42 5.96
CA SER A 17 0.50 -0.91 6.96
C SER A 17 0.81 -1.89 8.10
N GLY A 18 0.04 -2.99 8.20
CA GLY A 18 0.04 -3.86 9.39
C GLY A 18 -0.71 -3.28 10.60
N GLY A 19 -1.20 -2.03 10.51
CA GLY A 19 -2.06 -1.44 11.53
C GLY A 19 -3.45 -2.10 11.59
N LYS A 20 -4.15 -1.90 12.71
CA LYS A 20 -5.49 -2.47 12.97
C LYS A 20 -6.46 -2.15 11.84
N ASP A 21 -6.54 -0.88 11.44
CA ASP A 21 -7.49 -0.43 10.42
C ASP A 21 -7.21 -1.04 9.04
N SER A 22 -5.96 -1.02 8.58
CA SER A 22 -5.59 -1.65 7.31
C SER A 22 -5.77 -3.17 7.32
N SER A 23 -5.65 -3.80 8.50
CA SER A 23 -5.89 -5.25 8.66
C SER A 23 -7.37 -5.58 8.67
N LEU A 24 -8.20 -4.77 9.32
CA LEU A 24 -9.64 -4.90 9.29
C LEU A 24 -10.18 -4.64 7.88
N ALA A 25 -9.71 -3.60 7.20
CA ALA A 25 -10.06 -3.31 5.82
C ALA A 25 -9.73 -4.51 4.90
N LEU A 26 -8.53 -5.08 5.02
CA LEU A 26 -8.15 -6.28 4.28
C LEU A 26 -9.07 -7.46 4.59
N LEU A 27 -9.35 -7.73 5.87
CA LEU A 27 -10.22 -8.82 6.29
C LEU A 27 -11.63 -8.71 5.70
N LEU A 28 -12.19 -7.50 5.69
CA LEU A 28 -13.55 -7.24 5.21
C LEU A 28 -13.68 -7.24 3.68
N THR A 29 -12.57 -7.00 2.95
CA THR A 29 -12.62 -6.76 1.50
C THR A 29 -11.92 -7.82 0.66
N ARG A 30 -11.04 -8.66 1.24
CA ARG A 30 -10.20 -9.60 0.47
C ARG A 30 -10.98 -10.57 -0.41
N ASP A 31 -12.13 -11.07 0.04
CA ASP A 31 -12.91 -12.06 -0.72
C ASP A 31 -13.57 -11.38 -1.93
N ALA A 32 -14.21 -10.24 -1.71
CA ALA A 32 -14.80 -9.42 -2.78
C ALA A 32 -13.75 -8.91 -3.77
N VAL A 33 -12.56 -8.51 -3.29
CA VAL A 33 -11.46 -8.07 -4.17
C VAL A 33 -10.90 -9.21 -4.98
N ARG A 34 -10.82 -10.43 -4.43
CA ARG A 34 -10.39 -11.61 -5.20
C ARG A 34 -11.36 -11.89 -6.35
N GLU A 35 -12.65 -11.96 -6.06
CA GLU A 35 -13.68 -12.22 -7.07
C GLU A 35 -13.67 -11.14 -8.17
N TYR A 36 -13.61 -9.87 -7.76
CA TYR A 36 -13.55 -8.76 -8.70
C TYR A 36 -12.27 -8.77 -9.55
N ALA A 37 -11.12 -9.09 -8.95
CA ALA A 37 -9.85 -9.20 -9.67
C ALA A 37 -9.83 -10.37 -10.67
N GLU A 38 -10.42 -11.51 -10.32
CA GLU A 38 -10.56 -12.67 -11.22
C GLU A 38 -11.42 -12.32 -12.42
N GLY A 39 -12.59 -11.69 -12.19
CA GLY A 39 -13.49 -11.25 -13.26
C GLY A 39 -12.87 -10.19 -14.18
N ALA A 40 -12.15 -9.23 -13.62
CA ALA A 40 -11.48 -8.16 -14.36
C ALA A 40 -10.10 -8.57 -14.95
N ARG A 41 -9.60 -9.78 -14.64
CA ARG A 41 -8.21 -10.21 -14.91
C ARG A 41 -7.17 -9.21 -14.37
N ALA A 42 -7.45 -8.64 -13.20
CA ALA A 42 -6.59 -7.69 -12.51
C ALA A 42 -5.56 -8.40 -11.64
N ARG A 43 -4.39 -7.78 -11.46
CA ARG A 43 -3.43 -8.19 -10.42
C ARG A 43 -3.71 -7.45 -9.13
N VAL A 44 -3.64 -8.15 -7.99
CA VAL A 44 -3.79 -7.54 -6.67
C VAL A 44 -2.42 -7.46 -6.01
N TYR A 45 -2.02 -6.27 -5.60
CA TYR A 45 -0.77 -6.01 -4.90
C TYR A 45 -1.06 -5.57 -3.46
N MET A 46 -0.25 -6.02 -2.52
CA MET A 46 -0.22 -5.51 -1.15
C MET A 46 1.06 -4.69 -0.98
N LEU A 47 0.95 -3.37 -0.98
CA LEU A 47 2.09 -2.48 -0.81
C LEU A 47 2.32 -2.20 0.68
N TYR A 48 3.51 -2.56 1.16
CA TYR A 48 4.03 -2.16 2.47
C TYR A 48 5.19 -1.18 2.29
N VAL A 49 5.12 -0.05 3.01
CA VAL A 49 6.18 0.96 3.02
C VAL A 49 6.87 0.97 4.39
N LEU A 50 8.11 0.50 4.41
CA LEU A 50 9.02 0.60 5.54
C LEU A 50 9.62 2.00 5.59
N ILE A 51 9.60 2.62 6.77
CA ILE A 51 10.17 3.94 7.02
C ILE A 51 11.38 3.75 7.94
N PRO A 52 12.62 3.89 7.43
CA PRO A 52 13.83 3.78 8.25
C PRO A 52 13.77 4.77 9.41
N GLY A 53 14.08 4.29 10.62
CA GLY A 53 14.07 5.14 11.82
C GLY A 53 12.71 5.41 12.45
N ASN A 54 11.62 4.85 11.91
CA ASN A 54 10.27 5.01 12.46
C ASN A 54 9.49 3.70 12.54
N THR A 55 9.65 2.80 11.56
CA THR A 55 8.95 1.53 11.56
C THR A 55 9.54 0.58 12.61
N HIS A 56 8.71 0.11 13.54
CA HIS A 56 9.11 -0.91 14.51
C HIS A 56 9.37 -2.26 13.80
N PRO A 57 10.48 -2.97 14.08
CA PRO A 57 10.80 -4.24 13.42
C PRO A 57 9.70 -5.30 13.55
N LEU A 58 9.07 -5.40 14.72
CA LEU A 58 7.95 -6.34 14.92
C LEU A 58 6.73 -6.01 14.04
N ASN A 59 6.48 -4.74 13.72
CA ASN A 59 5.40 -4.37 12.81
C ASN A 59 5.74 -4.77 11.37
N ALA A 60 7.01 -4.65 10.96
CA ALA A 60 7.46 -5.11 9.66
C ALA A 60 7.33 -6.63 9.53
N PHE A 61 7.72 -7.37 10.56
CA PHE A 61 7.54 -8.83 10.62
C PHE A 61 6.06 -9.21 10.56
N ALA A 62 5.22 -8.64 11.43
CA ALA A 62 3.80 -8.96 11.49
C ALA A 62 3.08 -8.65 10.17
N ALA A 63 3.36 -7.49 9.57
CA ALA A 63 2.80 -7.14 8.27
C ALA A 63 3.24 -8.13 7.19
N SER A 64 4.53 -8.47 7.14
CA SER A 64 5.06 -9.43 6.17
C SER A 64 4.42 -10.80 6.34
N TYR A 65 4.26 -11.28 7.57
CA TYR A 65 3.58 -12.56 7.83
C TYR A 65 2.16 -12.58 7.25
N VAL A 66 1.39 -11.53 7.48
CA VAL A 66 0.02 -11.41 6.94
C VAL A 66 0.04 -11.34 5.41
N MET A 67 0.94 -10.56 4.82
CA MET A 67 1.05 -10.42 3.36
C MET A 67 1.44 -11.74 2.69
N GLU A 68 2.41 -12.46 3.24
CA GLU A 68 2.83 -13.76 2.72
C GLU A 68 1.74 -14.83 2.84
N TRP A 69 0.94 -14.78 3.90
CA TRP A 69 -0.25 -15.63 4.01
C TRP A 69 -1.26 -15.34 2.90
N HIS A 70 -1.50 -14.06 2.58
CA HIS A 70 -2.42 -13.67 1.50
C HIS A 70 -1.87 -13.98 0.11
N ARG A 71 -0.56 -13.92 -0.11
CA ARG A 71 0.09 -14.43 -1.33
C ARG A 71 -0.31 -15.88 -1.61
N ARG A 72 -0.22 -16.74 -0.58
CA ARG A 72 -0.48 -18.19 -0.72
C ARG A 72 -1.97 -18.53 -0.86
N ARG A 73 -2.85 -17.76 -0.22
CA ARG A 73 -4.29 -18.06 -0.12
C ARG A 73 -5.15 -17.33 -1.17
N TYR A 74 -4.72 -16.15 -1.58
CA TYR A 74 -5.48 -15.24 -2.45
C TYR A 74 -4.72 -14.83 -3.72
N GLY A 75 -3.44 -15.17 -3.85
CA GLY A 75 -2.60 -14.69 -4.95
C GLY A 75 -2.28 -13.20 -4.88
N PHE A 76 -2.55 -12.53 -3.75
CA PHE A 76 -2.26 -11.10 -3.58
C PHE A 76 -0.76 -10.91 -3.42
N GLU A 77 -0.13 -10.17 -4.33
CA GLU A 77 1.32 -10.04 -4.44
C GLU A 77 1.87 -9.02 -3.43
N PRO A 78 2.64 -9.44 -2.40
CA PRO A 78 3.36 -8.56 -1.50
C PRO A 78 4.43 -7.75 -2.24
N VAL A 79 4.39 -6.44 -2.04
CA VAL A 79 5.37 -5.48 -2.52
C VAL A 79 5.92 -4.73 -1.33
N TYR A 80 7.21 -4.93 -1.08
CA TYR A 80 7.94 -4.21 -0.04
C TYR A 80 8.68 -3.03 -0.66
N ARG A 81 8.50 -1.84 -0.08
CA ARG A 81 9.27 -0.64 -0.41
C ARG A 81 9.85 -0.05 0.85
N CYS A 82 11.04 0.50 0.73
CA CYS A 82 11.69 1.25 1.79
C CYS A 82 11.75 2.72 1.38
N ALA A 83 11.37 3.63 2.27
CA ALA A 83 11.59 5.04 2.06
C ALA A 83 13.11 5.32 1.98
N PRO A 84 13.60 6.09 1.00
CA PRO A 84 15.04 6.24 0.74
C PRO A 84 15.77 7.16 1.74
N LYS A 85 15.10 7.58 2.82
CA LYS A 85 15.59 8.57 3.79
C LYS A 85 15.37 8.05 5.19
N VAL A 86 16.14 8.56 6.16
CA VAL A 86 15.98 8.23 7.58
C VAL A 86 15.04 9.23 8.24
N PHE A 87 14.04 8.73 8.96
CA PHE A 87 13.00 9.57 9.55
C PHE A 87 13.52 10.49 10.65
N GLN A 88 14.45 10.01 11.49
CA GLN A 88 14.99 10.84 12.57
C GLN A 88 15.80 12.03 12.04
N GLU A 89 16.56 11.87 10.95
CA GLU A 89 17.29 12.98 10.31
C GLU A 89 16.34 14.12 9.89
N TYR A 90 15.17 13.74 9.34
CA TYR A 90 14.13 14.71 8.98
C TYR A 90 13.50 15.36 10.21
N MET A 91 13.23 14.57 11.25
CA MET A 91 12.66 15.08 12.49
C MET A 91 13.57 16.11 13.17
N VAL A 92 14.88 15.83 13.22
CA VAL A 92 15.88 16.76 13.76
C VAL A 92 15.96 18.04 12.93
N ARG A 93 15.90 17.93 11.60
CA ARG A 93 16.05 19.08 10.70
C ARG A 93 14.82 19.97 10.59
N TYR A 94 13.62 19.38 10.63
CA TYR A 94 12.38 20.07 10.27
C TYR A 94 11.32 20.06 11.38
N GLY A 95 11.55 19.38 12.50
CA GLY A 95 10.60 19.23 13.58
C GLY A 95 9.35 18.43 13.20
N LEU A 96 8.39 18.34 14.13
CA LEU A 96 7.08 17.74 13.91
C LEU A 96 6.15 18.72 13.21
N GLN A 97 5.63 18.33 12.04
CA GLN A 97 4.63 19.10 11.30
C GLN A 97 3.27 18.39 11.29
N THR A 98 2.20 19.16 11.45
CA THR A 98 0.81 18.69 11.35
C THR A 98 0.20 19.13 10.00
N GLY A 99 -0.93 18.52 9.63
CA GLY A 99 -1.65 18.86 8.38
C GLY A 99 -1.26 18.04 7.14
N PRO A 100 -1.90 18.27 5.98
CA PRO A 100 -1.78 17.44 4.78
C PRO A 100 -0.45 17.62 4.02
N ARG A 101 0.22 18.76 4.17
CA ARG A 101 1.53 19.05 3.53
C ARG A 101 2.73 18.66 4.39
N ARG A 102 2.50 17.92 5.48
CA ARG A 102 3.57 17.47 6.38
C ARG A 102 4.59 16.61 5.65
N TRP A 103 5.86 16.91 5.86
CA TRP A 103 6.97 16.18 5.22
C TRP A 103 6.90 14.67 5.49
N CYS A 104 6.40 14.23 6.65
CA CYS A 104 6.33 12.81 7.01
C CYS A 104 5.41 12.01 6.08
N PHE A 105 4.31 12.61 5.61
CA PHE A 105 3.46 11.96 4.62
C PHE A 105 4.05 12.09 3.21
N VAL A 106 4.45 13.30 2.81
CA VAL A 106 4.90 13.59 1.45
C VAL A 106 6.17 12.81 1.11
N GLU A 107 7.19 12.89 1.94
CA GLU A 107 8.51 12.29 1.67
C GLU A 107 8.52 10.77 1.87
N PHE A 108 7.92 10.28 2.96
CA PHE A 108 8.08 8.89 3.37
C PHE A 108 6.95 7.97 2.92
N LYS A 109 5.78 8.50 2.53
CA LYS A 109 4.65 7.69 2.03
C LYS A 109 4.31 8.04 0.58
N ASN A 110 3.84 9.27 0.32
CA ASN A 110 3.28 9.64 -0.98
C ASN A 110 4.27 9.43 -2.13
N LYS A 111 5.51 9.92 -2.00
CA LYS A 111 6.55 9.72 -3.03
C LYS A 111 6.84 8.25 -3.31
N VAL A 112 6.81 7.38 -2.29
CA VAL A 112 7.06 5.95 -2.46
C VAL A 112 5.88 5.28 -3.15
N ILE A 113 4.66 5.58 -2.73
CA ILE A 113 3.42 5.07 -3.31
C ILE A 113 3.32 5.48 -4.79
N SER A 114 3.45 6.78 -5.09
CA SER A 114 3.35 7.27 -6.47
C SER A 114 4.44 6.72 -7.40
N ARG A 115 5.64 6.40 -6.87
CA ARG A 115 6.66 5.71 -7.66
C ARG A 115 6.23 4.29 -8.01
N PHE A 116 5.67 3.56 -7.05
CA PHE A 116 5.17 2.20 -7.30
C PHE A 116 3.96 2.19 -8.26
N GLU A 117 3.02 3.11 -8.09
CA GLU A 117 1.85 3.24 -8.98
C GLU A 117 2.24 3.45 -10.45
N ARG A 118 3.37 4.10 -10.72
CA ARG A 118 3.89 4.27 -12.09
C ARG A 118 4.48 2.99 -12.69
N THR A 119 4.79 1.99 -11.87
CA THR A 119 5.35 0.71 -12.33
C THR A 119 4.29 -0.34 -12.64
N VAL A 120 3.04 -0.13 -12.21
CA VAL A 120 1.95 -1.08 -12.41
C VAL A 120 1.05 -0.69 -13.58
N PRO A 121 0.39 -1.66 -14.24
CA PRO A 121 -0.59 -1.39 -15.28
C PRO A 121 -1.71 -0.47 -14.79
N ARG A 122 -2.00 0.59 -15.55
CA ARG A 122 -3.11 1.52 -15.27
C ARG A 122 -4.47 0.91 -15.63
N PRO A 123 -5.55 1.35 -14.97
CA PRO A 123 -6.91 0.98 -15.39
C PRO A 123 -7.20 1.48 -16.81
N VAL A 124 -8.04 0.75 -17.53
CA VAL A 124 -8.64 1.22 -18.79
C VAL A 124 -9.98 1.87 -18.44
N VAL A 125 -10.21 3.06 -18.97
CA VAL A 125 -11.51 3.74 -18.91
C VAL A 125 -12.11 3.57 -20.29
N GLU A 126 -13.22 2.85 -20.39
CA GLU A 126 -14.05 2.76 -21.60
C GLU A 126 -15.04 3.94 -21.63
#